data_AF-A0AAN7ASZ0-F1
#
_entry.id   AF-A0AAN7ASZ0-F1
#
_cell.length_a   1.000
_cell.length_b   1.000
_cell.length_c   1.000
_cell.angle_alpha   90.00
_cell.angle_beta   90.00
_cell.angle_gamma   90.00
#
_symmetry.space_group_name_H-M   'P 1'
#
loop_
_entity.id
_entity.type
_entity.pdbx_description
1 polymer ?
#
loop_
_entity_poly.entity_id
_entity_poly.type
_entity_poly.pdbx_seq_one_letter_code
_entity_poly.pdbx_strand_id
1 'polypeptide(L)'
;MTQCSSGTLRLWRPRGCLTSWLQTSHIARPSGATSSPFSPKHHHRNSHSLLLTNKTFKVTLNVPTALNHHSKAYYNTAIMSEGFSNTSGVKHPDPYKEANLDTQASTQSKLDDLSKFMEASKFCMMTTVNPKTHQLVSRCMALAAQENGGLDLLFHTNTESGKTDDLAADTHINVSFLNNSGEWASVSGTTDIVTDRELVKQHYKPHLKAWVGDLGDGVHDGSSNDPRIGIIRVKMATAHYAISHKNIATRLTEVAKGVVTGHTAVVNKLREISEEEVSKLRLTH
;
A
#
# COMPACT_ATOMS: atom_id res chain seq x y z
N MET A 1 -28.66 31.40 -52.80
CA MET A 1 -29.70 31.47 -51.75
C MET A 1 -29.76 30.12 -51.07
N THR A 2 -29.77 30.18 -49.75
CA THR A 2 -29.34 29.19 -48.76
C THR A 2 -30.22 27.94 -48.72
N GLN A 3 -29.62 26.75 -48.63
CA GLN A 3 -30.29 25.57 -48.10
C GLN A 3 -29.46 25.02 -46.93
N CYS A 4 -30.18 24.76 -45.85
CA CYS A 4 -29.69 24.44 -44.51
C CYS A 4 -29.26 22.96 -44.44
N SER A 5 -28.04 22.68 -43.96
CA SER A 5 -27.67 21.35 -43.47
C SER A 5 -27.07 21.48 -42.07
N SER A 6 -27.73 20.81 -41.12
CA SER A 6 -27.40 20.69 -39.71
C SER A 6 -26.03 20.03 -39.48
N GLY A 7 -25.08 20.83 -38.97
CA GLY A 7 -23.81 20.34 -38.43
C GLY A 7 -23.90 20.13 -36.92
N THR A 8 -24.05 18.88 -36.49
CA THR A 8 -23.98 18.51 -35.07
C THR A 8 -22.52 18.52 -34.61
N LEU A 9 -22.10 19.59 -33.92
CA LEU A 9 -20.80 19.69 -33.27
C LEU A 9 -20.76 18.70 -32.09
N ARG A 10 -20.21 17.50 -32.30
CA ARG A 10 -19.91 16.57 -31.20
C ARG A 10 -18.74 17.13 -30.40
N LEU A 11 -19.07 17.83 -29.31
CA LEU A 11 -18.12 18.17 -28.25
C LEU A 11 -17.57 16.86 -27.65
N TRP A 12 -16.32 16.54 -27.98
CA TRP A 12 -15.56 15.49 -27.32
C TRP A 12 -15.19 15.98 -25.92
N ARG A 13 -16.05 15.71 -24.93
CA ARG A 13 -15.69 15.88 -23.52
C ARG A 13 -14.80 14.70 -23.12
N PRO A 14 -13.58 14.90 -22.60
CA PRO A 14 -12.87 13.81 -21.94
C PRO A 14 -13.68 13.44 -20.70
N ARG A 15 -14.24 12.23 -20.69
CA ARG A 15 -14.84 11.65 -19.49
C ARG A 15 -13.71 11.37 -18.51
N GLY A 16 -13.40 12.35 -17.67
CA GLY A 16 -12.66 12.12 -16.44
C GLY A 16 -13.46 11.14 -15.60
N CYS A 17 -12.92 9.94 -15.42
CA CYS A 17 -13.49 8.93 -14.55
C CYS A 17 -13.43 9.46 -13.11
N LEU A 18 -14.54 10.04 -12.62
CA LEU A 18 -14.77 10.33 -11.21
C LEU A 18 -15.04 9.00 -10.47
N THR A 19 -14.07 8.11 -10.42
CA THR A 19 -14.15 6.92 -9.56
C THR A 19 -13.90 7.33 -8.12
N SER A 20 -14.65 6.74 -7.19
CA SER A 20 -14.66 7.13 -5.79
C SER A 20 -13.49 6.55 -5.00
N TRP A 21 -12.33 7.23 -5.04
CA TRP A 21 -11.07 6.73 -4.50
C TRP A 21 -10.99 6.71 -2.97
N LEU A 22 -11.72 7.58 -2.27
CA LEU A 22 -11.83 7.52 -0.81
C LEU A 22 -12.96 6.61 -0.31
N GLN A 23 -13.91 6.17 -1.15
CA GLN A 23 -15.11 5.50 -0.64
C GLN A 23 -14.93 3.99 -0.40
N THR A 24 -13.89 3.38 -0.97
CA THR A 24 -13.36 2.07 -0.51
C THR A 24 -12.77 2.12 0.90
N SER A 25 -12.68 3.31 1.52
CA SER A 25 -12.26 3.47 2.90
C SER A 25 -13.38 3.25 3.93
N HIS A 26 -14.63 3.06 3.48
CA HIS A 26 -15.73 2.53 4.31
C HIS A 26 -15.66 1.01 4.46
N ILE A 27 -14.49 0.46 4.81
CA ILE A 27 -14.52 -0.70 5.72
C ILE A 27 -14.66 -0.06 7.08
N ALA A 28 -15.91 0.11 7.50
CA ALA A 28 -16.25 0.70 8.78
C ALA A 28 -15.47 0.00 9.89
N ARG A 29 -14.93 0.78 10.85
CA ARG A 29 -14.49 0.23 12.13
C ARG A 29 -15.65 -0.60 12.69
N PRO A 30 -15.48 -1.90 12.98
CA PRO A 30 -16.53 -2.63 13.67
C PRO A 30 -16.74 -1.94 15.03
N SER A 31 -17.91 -1.33 15.19
CA SER A 31 -18.34 -0.72 16.44
C SER A 31 -18.29 -1.79 17.53
N GLY A 32 -17.52 -1.55 18.60
CA GLY A 32 -17.55 -2.38 19.78
C GLY A 32 -18.98 -2.44 20.32
N ALA A 33 -19.53 -3.64 20.44
CA ALA A 33 -20.83 -3.86 21.05
C ALA A 33 -20.77 -3.37 22.51
N THR A 34 -21.43 -2.26 22.79
CA THR A 34 -21.71 -1.80 24.15
C THR A 34 -22.69 -2.77 24.79
N SER A 35 -22.21 -3.58 25.74
CA SER A 35 -23.08 -4.36 26.62
C SER A 35 -23.86 -3.41 27.53
N SER A 36 -25.18 -3.37 27.38
CA SER A 36 -26.12 -2.72 28.29
C SER A 36 -26.07 -3.33 29.69
N PRO A 37 -26.16 -2.55 30.80
CA PRO A 37 -26.21 -3.11 32.14
C PRO A 37 -27.66 -3.48 32.50
N PHE A 38 -27.89 -4.76 32.81
CA PHE A 38 -29.10 -5.22 33.46
C PHE A 38 -28.98 -4.93 34.97
N SER A 39 -29.95 -4.20 35.52
CA SER A 39 -30.07 -3.91 36.96
C SER A 39 -31.06 -4.87 37.59
N PRO A 40 -30.83 -5.31 38.85
CA PRO A 40 -31.94 -5.38 39.79
C PRO A 40 -31.62 -4.74 41.14
N LYS A 41 -32.62 -4.01 41.65
CA LYS A 41 -32.69 -3.41 42.98
C LYS A 41 -32.88 -4.51 44.05
N HIS A 42 -32.31 -4.33 45.25
CA HIS A 42 -33.07 -4.35 46.51
C HIS A 42 -32.25 -3.91 47.76
N HIS A 43 -32.88 -2.98 48.49
CA HIS A 43 -32.94 -2.69 49.93
C HIS A 43 -31.71 -2.56 50.88
N HIS A 44 -31.71 -1.38 51.51
CA HIS A 44 -31.14 -0.95 52.81
C HIS A 44 -30.97 -2.01 53.91
N ARG A 45 -29.83 -1.93 54.63
CA ARG A 45 -29.79 -1.89 56.11
C ARG A 45 -28.47 -1.32 56.67
N ASN A 46 -28.60 -0.83 57.89
CA ASN A 46 -27.73 0.08 58.65
C ASN A 46 -26.39 -0.49 59.18
N SER A 47 -25.44 0.44 59.34
CA SER A 47 -24.36 0.61 60.33
C SER A 47 -23.90 -0.57 61.21
N HIS A 48 -22.58 -0.76 61.35
CA HIS A 48 -21.84 -0.69 62.63
C HIS A 48 -20.32 -0.66 62.40
N SER A 49 -19.66 0.27 63.08
CA SER A 49 -18.20 0.37 63.23
C SER A 49 -17.72 -0.63 64.28
N LEU A 50 -16.68 -1.41 63.96
CA LEU A 50 -15.87 -2.14 64.94
C LEU A 50 -14.42 -2.20 64.44
N LEU A 51 -13.56 -1.47 65.15
CA LEU A 51 -12.10 -1.57 65.12
C LEU A 51 -11.68 -2.98 65.54
N LEU A 52 -10.72 -3.60 64.83
CA LEU A 52 -9.80 -4.60 65.37
C LEU A 52 -8.59 -4.79 64.43
N THR A 53 -7.46 -4.25 64.89
CA THR A 53 -6.09 -4.81 64.89
C THR A 53 -5.42 -5.29 63.60
N ASN A 54 -4.31 -4.61 63.30
CA ASN A 54 -3.25 -4.96 62.36
C ASN A 54 -2.76 -6.42 62.47
N LYS A 55 -2.84 -7.16 61.35
CA LYS A 55 -1.88 -8.21 61.03
C LYS A 55 -1.45 -8.06 59.58
N THR A 56 -0.25 -7.51 59.41
CA THR A 56 0.45 -7.36 58.14
C THR A 56 0.90 -8.74 57.66
N PHE A 57 0.23 -9.29 56.65
CA PHE A 57 0.72 -10.46 55.94
C PHE A 57 1.66 -9.98 54.82
N LYS A 58 2.98 -10.08 55.04
CA LYS A 58 3.96 -9.91 53.96
C LYS A 58 3.89 -11.13 53.06
N VAL A 59 3.24 -11.00 51.91
CA VAL A 59 3.45 -11.94 50.79
C VAL A 59 4.75 -11.51 50.11
N THR A 60 5.83 -12.21 50.41
CA THR A 60 7.09 -12.05 49.67
C THR A 60 6.92 -12.78 48.33
N LEU A 61 6.58 -12.04 47.27
CA LEU A 61 6.74 -12.55 45.91
C LEU A 61 8.25 -12.58 45.60
N ASN A 62 8.85 -13.76 45.67
CA ASN A 62 10.14 -14.00 45.04
C ASN A 62 9.95 -13.87 43.53
N VAL A 63 10.29 -12.71 42.97
CA VAL A 63 10.48 -12.53 41.53
C VAL A 63 11.93 -12.93 41.24
N PRO A 64 12.20 -14.05 40.54
CA PRO A 64 13.55 -14.32 40.10
C PRO A 64 13.92 -13.28 39.03
N THR A 65 14.91 -12.45 39.37
CA THR A 65 15.58 -11.56 38.42
C THR A 65 16.45 -12.42 37.50
N ALA A 66 15.82 -13.07 36.51
CA ALA A 66 16.53 -13.76 35.44
C ALA A 66 16.60 -12.82 34.22
N LEU A 67 17.74 -12.16 34.15
CA LEU A 67 18.39 -11.56 32.98
C LEU A 67 17.72 -11.77 31.62
N ASN A 68 17.37 -10.64 31.02
CA ASN A 68 17.30 -10.39 29.59
C ASN A 68 18.41 -11.12 28.82
N HIS A 69 18.07 -12.18 28.08
CA HIS A 69 18.77 -12.61 26.87
C HIS A 69 18.02 -13.77 26.18
N HIS A 70 16.81 -13.55 25.64
CA HIS A 70 16.14 -14.57 24.83
C HIS A 70 15.25 -13.98 23.70
N SER A 71 15.77 -13.04 22.91
CA SER A 71 15.09 -12.60 21.67
C SER A 71 15.98 -12.51 20.42
N LYS A 72 17.27 -12.89 20.49
CA LYS A 72 18.21 -12.80 19.36
C LYS A 72 18.65 -14.14 18.75
N ALA A 73 17.96 -15.24 19.05
CA ALA A 73 18.33 -16.58 18.58
C ALA A 73 17.32 -17.23 17.62
N TYR A 74 16.29 -16.51 17.15
CA TYR A 74 15.27 -17.05 16.25
C TYR A 74 15.45 -16.70 14.76
N TYR A 75 16.52 -15.99 14.39
CA TYR A 75 16.81 -15.64 12.99
C TYR A 75 18.12 -16.23 12.45
N ASN A 76 18.69 -17.23 13.11
CA ASN A 76 19.98 -17.81 12.70
C ASN A 76 19.96 -19.33 12.50
N THR A 77 18.84 -19.84 11.98
CA THR A 77 18.85 -21.08 11.22
C THR A 77 18.18 -20.78 9.89
N ALA A 78 19.00 -20.38 8.92
CA ALA A 78 18.64 -20.42 7.53
C ALA A 78 18.31 -21.88 7.18
N ILE A 79 17.04 -22.25 7.34
CA ILE A 79 16.42 -23.15 6.39
C ILE A 79 16.41 -22.31 5.10
N MET A 80 17.46 -22.43 4.29
CA MET A 80 17.31 -22.15 2.87
C MET A 80 16.31 -23.19 2.38
N SER A 81 15.02 -22.87 2.55
CA SER A 81 13.94 -23.64 1.98
C SER A 81 14.26 -23.70 0.50
N GLU A 82 14.57 -24.88 0.00
CA GLU A 82 14.46 -25.11 -1.42
C GLU A 82 13.07 -24.59 -1.80
N GLY A 83 13.04 -23.61 -2.71
CA GLY A 83 11.77 -23.04 -3.15
C GLY A 83 10.88 -24.16 -3.65
N PHE A 84 9.57 -23.98 -3.52
CA PHE A 84 8.62 -24.94 -4.07
C PHE A 84 8.91 -25.17 -5.57
N SER A 85 9.28 -26.40 -5.95
CA SER A 85 9.46 -26.82 -7.34
C SER A 85 8.76 -28.16 -7.56
N ASN A 86 7.93 -28.24 -8.58
CA ASN A 86 7.37 -29.50 -9.07
C ASN A 86 8.21 -30.11 -10.20
N THR A 87 9.41 -29.59 -10.44
CA THR A 87 10.31 -30.05 -11.50
C THR A 87 11.60 -30.59 -10.88
N SER A 88 12.06 -31.73 -11.39
CA SER A 88 13.31 -32.37 -10.95
C SER A 88 14.28 -32.42 -12.13
N GLY A 89 15.50 -31.91 -11.94
CA GLY A 89 16.59 -32.06 -12.92
C GLY A 89 16.52 -31.17 -14.17
N VAL A 90 15.72 -30.09 -14.16
CA VAL A 90 15.62 -29.14 -15.29
C VAL A 90 16.61 -27.98 -15.09
N LYS A 91 17.46 -27.71 -16.10
CA LYS A 91 18.48 -26.65 -16.04
C LYS A 91 17.92 -25.22 -16.17
N HIS A 92 16.76 -25.07 -16.83
CA HIS A 92 16.09 -23.79 -17.09
C HIS A 92 14.60 -23.92 -16.74
N PRO A 93 14.22 -23.90 -15.46
CA PRO A 93 12.84 -24.11 -15.04
C PRO A 93 11.91 -22.95 -15.41
N ASP A 94 12.45 -21.75 -15.70
CA ASP A 94 11.67 -20.57 -16.12
C ASP A 94 12.31 -19.88 -17.36
N PRO A 95 12.12 -20.45 -18.57
CA PRO A 95 12.67 -19.88 -19.80
C PRO A 95 12.01 -18.54 -20.19
N TYR A 96 10.88 -18.17 -19.57
CA TYR A 96 10.23 -16.87 -19.82
C TYR A 96 10.99 -15.75 -19.10
N LYS A 97 11.29 -15.94 -17.81
CA LYS A 97 12.09 -15.00 -17.03
C LYS A 97 13.45 -14.80 -17.68
N GLU A 98 14.15 -15.88 -18.04
CA GLU A 98 15.47 -15.80 -18.68
C GLU A 98 15.45 -14.97 -19.97
N ALA A 99 14.43 -15.15 -20.81
CA ALA A 99 14.34 -14.45 -22.09
C ALA A 99 13.91 -12.98 -21.98
N ASN A 100 13.18 -12.61 -20.92
CA ASN A 100 12.64 -11.25 -20.75
C ASN A 100 13.39 -10.42 -19.68
N LEU A 101 14.24 -11.03 -18.85
CA LEU A 101 15.01 -10.34 -17.82
C LEU A 101 16.01 -9.36 -18.47
N ASP A 102 15.84 -8.08 -18.19
CA ASP A 102 16.71 -7.02 -18.70
C ASP A 102 17.92 -6.85 -17.77
N THR A 103 19.02 -7.51 -18.14
CA THR A 103 20.30 -7.48 -17.41
C THR A 103 21.19 -6.30 -17.78
N GLN A 104 20.83 -5.52 -18.80
CA GLN A 104 21.66 -4.45 -19.36
C GLN A 104 21.34 -3.07 -18.78
N ALA A 105 20.14 -2.89 -18.22
CA ALA A 105 19.72 -1.63 -17.64
C ALA A 105 20.51 -1.29 -16.37
N SER A 106 21.03 -0.06 -16.30
CA SER A 106 21.64 0.47 -15.08
C SER A 106 20.59 0.69 -13.99
N THR A 107 21.01 0.66 -12.72
CA THR A 107 20.13 0.87 -11.57
C THR A 107 19.33 2.18 -11.66
N GLN A 108 19.96 3.28 -12.10
CA GLN A 108 19.25 4.55 -12.31
C GLN A 108 18.19 4.46 -13.42
N SER A 109 18.54 3.86 -14.58
CA SER A 109 17.56 3.70 -15.68
C SER A 109 16.38 2.81 -15.26
N LYS A 110 16.63 1.81 -14.41
CA LYS A 110 15.55 0.99 -13.85
C LYS A 110 14.60 1.84 -12.99
N LEU A 111 15.13 2.72 -12.14
CA LEU A 111 14.31 3.60 -11.31
C LEU A 111 13.54 4.61 -12.17
N ASP A 112 14.20 5.26 -13.13
CA ASP A 112 13.59 6.29 -13.98
C ASP A 112 12.41 5.74 -14.79
N ASP A 113 12.58 4.55 -15.38
CA ASP A 113 11.52 3.92 -16.17
C ASP A 113 10.35 3.44 -15.29
N LEU A 114 10.64 2.93 -14.09
CA LEU A 114 9.63 2.57 -13.10
C LEU A 114 8.84 3.80 -12.63
N SER A 115 9.54 4.89 -12.30
CA SER A 115 8.96 6.17 -11.86
C SER A 115 7.98 6.71 -12.89
N LYS A 116 8.40 6.78 -14.17
CA LYS A 116 7.54 7.20 -15.29
C LYS A 116 6.32 6.31 -15.46
N PHE A 117 6.48 5.00 -15.33
CA PHE A 117 5.38 4.05 -15.45
C PHE A 117 4.35 4.22 -14.31
N MET A 118 4.81 4.38 -13.07
CA MET A 118 3.93 4.62 -11.92
C MET A 118 3.17 5.93 -12.05
N GLU A 119 3.85 7.00 -12.49
CA GLU A 119 3.22 8.31 -12.73
C GLU A 119 2.16 8.25 -13.85
N ALA A 120 2.48 7.58 -14.97
CA ALA A 120 1.56 7.41 -16.09
C ALA A 120 0.33 6.58 -15.72
N SER A 121 0.49 5.60 -14.82
CA SER A 121 -0.60 4.73 -14.35
C SER A 121 -1.61 5.48 -13.48
N LYS A 122 -1.18 6.50 -12.72
CA LYS A 122 -1.95 7.37 -11.80
C LYS A 122 -2.57 6.67 -10.60
N PHE A 123 -3.11 5.47 -10.81
CA PHE A 123 -3.82 4.67 -9.84
C PHE A 123 -3.11 3.34 -9.62
N CYS A 124 -3.21 2.84 -8.41
CA CYS A 124 -2.58 1.60 -7.98
C CYS A 124 -3.47 0.87 -6.97
N MET A 125 -3.14 -0.40 -6.73
CA MET A 125 -3.70 -1.20 -5.66
C MET A 125 -2.71 -1.23 -4.50
N MET A 126 -3.12 -0.68 -3.36
CA MET A 126 -2.37 -0.67 -2.12
C MET A 126 -2.83 -1.83 -1.23
N THR A 127 -1.93 -2.73 -0.90
CA THR A 127 -2.20 -3.95 -0.14
C THR A 127 -1.56 -3.89 1.23
N THR A 128 -2.38 -3.99 2.27
CA THR A 128 -1.98 -3.96 3.70
C THR A 128 -2.34 -5.27 4.39
N VAL A 129 -1.75 -5.52 5.57
CA VAL A 129 -2.13 -6.65 6.41
C VAL A 129 -3.19 -6.19 7.41
N ASN A 130 -4.35 -6.87 7.44
CA ASN A 130 -5.33 -6.63 8.48
C ASN A 130 -4.82 -7.20 9.82
N PRO A 131 -4.68 -6.40 10.88
CA PRO A 131 -4.04 -6.86 12.13
C PRO A 131 -4.90 -7.85 12.93
N LYS A 132 -6.20 -7.93 12.66
CA LYS A 132 -7.12 -8.83 13.38
C LYS A 132 -7.23 -10.19 12.70
N THR A 133 -7.27 -10.22 11.38
CA THR A 133 -7.50 -11.44 10.60
C THR A 133 -6.23 -11.97 9.93
N HIS A 134 -5.15 -11.19 9.91
CA HIS A 134 -3.92 -11.43 9.14
C HIS A 134 -4.15 -11.62 7.64
N GLN A 135 -5.32 -11.21 7.12
CA GLN A 135 -5.61 -11.24 5.69
C GLN A 135 -5.02 -10.01 4.99
N LEU A 136 -4.60 -10.20 3.75
CA LEU A 136 -4.18 -9.10 2.88
C LEU A 136 -5.41 -8.37 2.34
N VAL A 137 -5.46 -7.06 2.52
CA VAL A 137 -6.56 -6.21 2.05
C VAL A 137 -6.02 -5.20 1.06
N SER A 138 -6.48 -5.31 -0.19
CA SER A 138 -6.08 -4.40 -1.26
C SER A 138 -7.15 -3.36 -1.56
N ARG A 139 -6.73 -2.12 -1.79
CA ARG A 139 -7.63 -1.00 -2.11
C ARG A 139 -7.03 -0.06 -3.14
N CYS A 140 -7.89 0.48 -3.99
CA CYS A 140 -7.51 1.47 -5.00
C CYS A 140 -7.00 2.75 -4.33
N MET A 141 -5.84 3.24 -4.74
CA MET A 141 -5.23 4.49 -4.28
C MET A 141 -4.75 5.30 -5.49
N ALA A 142 -4.69 6.63 -5.33
CA ALA A 142 -4.17 7.54 -6.34
C ALA A 142 -2.79 8.05 -5.91
N LEU A 143 -1.79 7.86 -6.77
CA LEU A 143 -0.44 8.35 -6.54
C LEU A 143 -0.45 9.89 -6.56
N ALA A 144 -0.17 10.51 -5.42
CA ALA A 144 -0.21 11.96 -5.29
C ALA A 144 1.08 12.63 -5.77
N ALA A 145 2.21 12.02 -5.43
CA ALA A 145 3.55 12.48 -5.78
C ALA A 145 4.57 11.36 -5.56
N GLN A 146 5.77 11.59 -6.07
CA GLN A 146 6.95 10.78 -5.81
C GLN A 146 8.05 11.69 -5.22
N GLU A 147 8.77 11.19 -4.23
CA GLU A 147 9.96 11.82 -3.64
C GLU A 147 11.19 10.94 -3.88
N ASN A 148 12.39 11.50 -3.64
CA ASN A 148 13.66 10.76 -3.70
C ASN A 148 13.87 9.99 -5.01
N GLY A 149 13.63 10.65 -6.14
CA GLY A 149 13.80 10.07 -7.48
C GLY A 149 12.78 8.98 -7.84
N GLY A 150 11.69 8.82 -7.08
CA GLY A 150 10.71 7.75 -7.29
C GLY A 150 10.77 6.62 -6.28
N LEU A 151 11.67 6.70 -5.30
CA LEU A 151 11.80 5.71 -4.22
C LEU A 151 10.71 5.82 -3.18
N ASP A 152 10.17 7.02 -2.97
CA ASP A 152 9.13 7.24 -1.97
C ASP A 152 7.83 7.69 -2.67
N LEU A 153 6.75 6.95 -2.43
CA LEU A 153 5.45 7.19 -3.05
C LEU A 153 4.50 7.82 -2.03
N LEU A 154 3.88 8.95 -2.40
CA LEU A 154 2.99 9.69 -1.53
C LEU A 154 1.54 9.46 -1.93
N PHE A 155 0.69 9.19 -0.94
CA PHE A 155 -0.76 9.02 -1.11
C PHE A 155 -1.53 9.85 -0.10
N HIS A 156 -2.52 10.61 -0.55
CA HIS A 156 -3.45 11.26 0.39
C HIS A 156 -4.33 10.21 1.07
N THR A 157 -4.62 10.41 2.35
CA THR A 157 -5.55 9.57 3.10
C THR A 157 -6.39 10.39 4.05
N ASN A 158 -7.58 9.88 4.36
CA ASN A 158 -8.32 10.26 5.56
C ASN A 158 -7.82 9.40 6.73
N THR A 159 -7.34 10.04 7.80
CA THR A 159 -6.80 9.37 9.00
C THR A 159 -7.86 8.58 9.77
N GLU A 160 -9.13 8.91 9.58
CA GLU A 160 -10.27 8.24 10.23
C GLU A 160 -10.72 6.98 9.50
N SER A 161 -9.97 6.53 8.49
CA SER A 161 -10.30 5.32 7.74
C SER A 161 -9.50 4.10 8.21
N GLY A 162 -10.10 2.91 8.17
CA GLY A 162 -9.47 1.70 8.73
C GLY A 162 -8.12 1.29 8.11
N LYS A 163 -7.69 1.87 6.99
CA LYS A 163 -6.37 1.59 6.40
C LYS A 163 -5.23 2.13 7.25
N THR A 164 -5.43 3.24 7.97
CA THR A 164 -4.40 3.78 8.86
C THR A 164 -4.23 2.90 10.10
N ASP A 165 -5.32 2.26 10.57
CA ASP A 165 -5.26 1.26 11.63
C ASP A 165 -4.43 0.03 11.20
N ASP A 166 -4.57 -0.43 9.94
CA ASP A 166 -3.73 -1.51 9.39
C ASP A 166 -2.24 -1.12 9.41
N LEU A 167 -1.92 0.06 8.86
CA LEU A 167 -0.55 0.56 8.71
C LEU A 167 0.14 0.92 10.04
N ALA A 168 -0.64 1.33 11.04
CA ALA A 168 -0.14 1.58 12.38
C ALA A 168 0.26 0.28 13.10
N ALA A 169 -0.38 -0.84 12.76
CA ALA A 169 -0.08 -2.15 13.34
C ALA A 169 1.04 -2.88 12.58
N ASP A 170 1.05 -2.79 11.25
CA ASP A 170 2.09 -3.37 10.40
C ASP A 170 2.45 -2.39 9.27
N THR A 171 3.70 -1.95 9.26
CA THR A 171 4.19 -0.98 8.27
C THR A 171 4.47 -1.60 6.91
N HIS A 172 4.56 -2.94 6.80
CA HIS A 172 4.86 -3.61 5.54
C HIS A 172 3.69 -3.48 4.55
N ILE A 173 4.03 -3.17 3.32
CA ILE A 173 3.05 -2.89 2.27
C ILE A 173 3.51 -3.38 0.92
N ASN A 174 2.55 -3.59 0.03
CA ASN A 174 2.79 -3.69 -1.40
C ASN A 174 1.90 -2.71 -2.17
N VAL A 175 2.48 -2.03 -3.15
CA VAL A 175 1.78 -1.15 -4.10
C VAL A 175 1.95 -1.73 -5.50
N SER A 176 0.84 -2.09 -6.14
CA SER A 176 0.86 -2.65 -7.49
C SER A 176 0.17 -1.75 -8.51
N PHE A 177 0.77 -1.65 -9.69
CA PHE A 177 0.30 -0.88 -10.83
C PHE A 177 0.08 -1.83 -12.01
N LEU A 178 -0.96 -1.57 -12.79
CA LEU A 178 -1.28 -2.31 -14.01
C LEU A 178 -1.95 -1.36 -14.99
N ASN A 179 -1.52 -1.40 -16.25
CA ASN A 179 -2.18 -0.67 -17.33
C ASN A 179 -2.86 -1.60 -18.34
N ASN A 180 -3.64 -1.02 -19.24
CA ASN A 180 -4.40 -1.77 -20.25
C ASN A 180 -3.50 -2.44 -21.30
N SER A 181 -2.23 -2.05 -21.39
CA SER A 181 -1.23 -2.70 -22.26
C SER A 181 -0.67 -3.97 -21.62
N GLY A 182 -1.02 -4.29 -20.37
CA GLY A 182 -0.46 -5.43 -19.64
C GLY A 182 0.95 -5.19 -19.12
N GLU A 183 1.37 -3.92 -19.04
CA GLU A 183 2.56 -3.53 -18.28
C GLU A 183 2.18 -3.41 -16.80
N TRP A 184 3.09 -3.80 -15.92
CA TRP A 184 2.80 -3.86 -14.49
C TRP A 184 4.03 -3.56 -13.65
N ALA A 185 3.80 -3.14 -12.42
CA ALA A 185 4.81 -2.98 -11.40
C ALA A 185 4.28 -3.41 -10.04
N SER A 186 5.16 -3.94 -9.21
CA SER A 186 4.92 -4.32 -7.82
C SER A 186 6.05 -3.74 -6.97
N VAL A 187 5.71 -2.81 -6.09
CA VAL A 187 6.64 -2.11 -5.20
C VAL A 187 6.37 -2.59 -3.79
N SER A 188 7.35 -3.24 -3.18
CA SER A 188 7.29 -3.66 -1.78
C SER A 188 8.10 -2.70 -0.92
N GLY A 189 7.63 -2.44 0.30
CA GLY A 189 8.26 -1.46 1.16
C GLY A 189 7.61 -1.35 2.53
N THR A 190 7.94 -0.26 3.20
CA THR A 190 7.36 0.13 4.49
C THR A 190 6.68 1.48 4.39
N THR A 191 5.90 1.85 5.40
CA THR A 191 5.14 3.10 5.38
C THR A 191 5.30 3.95 6.63
N ASP A 192 5.14 5.26 6.43
CA ASP A 192 4.89 6.22 7.50
C ASP A 192 3.56 6.94 7.23
N ILE A 193 2.78 7.16 8.30
CA ILE A 193 1.60 8.04 8.26
C ILE A 193 2.05 9.43 8.70
N VAL A 194 1.98 10.40 7.80
CA VAL A 194 2.43 11.77 8.01
C VAL A 194 1.24 12.72 8.10
N THR A 195 1.14 13.43 9.22
CA THR A 195 0.12 14.46 9.46
C THR A 195 0.69 15.88 9.51
N ASP A 196 1.98 16.05 9.17
CA ASP A 196 2.60 17.36 9.00
C ASP A 196 1.75 18.24 8.06
N ARG A 197 1.45 19.47 8.50
CA ARG A 197 0.56 20.38 7.77
C ARG A 197 1.23 21.04 6.58
N GLU A 198 2.53 21.27 6.63
CA GLU A 198 3.25 21.87 5.52
C GLU A 198 3.41 20.84 4.40
N LEU A 199 3.74 19.59 4.72
CA LEU A 199 3.80 18.52 3.71
C LEU A 199 2.43 18.26 3.07
N VAL A 200 1.35 18.24 3.85
CA VAL A 200 0.01 18.05 3.28
C VAL A 200 -0.38 19.22 2.41
N LYS A 201 -0.16 20.48 2.82
CA LYS A 201 -0.43 21.64 1.98
C LYS A 201 0.38 21.62 0.68
N GLN A 202 1.64 21.19 0.73
CA GLN A 202 2.52 21.09 -0.44
C GLN A 202 1.95 20.15 -1.52
N HIS A 203 1.36 19.03 -1.12
CA HIS A 203 0.82 18.03 -2.05
C HIS A 203 -0.70 18.11 -2.26
N TYR A 204 -1.40 18.90 -1.45
CA TYR A 204 -2.85 19.07 -1.51
C TYR A 204 -3.32 19.53 -2.89
N LYS A 205 -4.47 19.00 -3.31
CA LYS A 205 -5.17 19.44 -4.52
C LYS A 205 -6.62 19.78 -4.16
N PRO A 206 -7.20 20.89 -4.68
CA PRO A 206 -8.56 21.32 -4.33
C PRO A 206 -9.65 20.27 -4.56
N HIS A 207 -9.46 19.35 -5.51
CA HIS A 207 -10.41 18.27 -5.75
C HIS A 207 -10.50 17.25 -4.60
N LEU A 208 -9.55 17.23 -3.65
CA LEU A 208 -9.60 16.39 -2.45
C LEU A 208 -10.80 16.73 -1.57
N LYS A 209 -11.24 17.99 -1.54
CA LYS A 209 -12.42 18.42 -0.77
C LYS A 209 -13.68 17.63 -1.15
N ALA A 210 -13.84 17.30 -2.43
CA ALA A 210 -14.99 16.52 -2.91
C ALA A 210 -15.03 15.07 -2.36
N TRP A 211 -13.88 14.55 -1.92
CA TRP A 211 -13.74 13.17 -1.44
C TRP A 211 -13.73 13.05 0.09
N VAL A 212 -13.24 14.08 0.78
CA VAL A 212 -13.18 14.13 2.25
C VAL A 212 -14.51 14.62 2.84
N GLY A 213 -15.20 15.52 2.13
CA GLY A 213 -16.48 16.09 2.54
C GLY A 213 -16.35 17.14 3.64
N ASP A 214 -17.32 18.04 3.68
CA ASP A 214 -17.45 19.09 4.69
C ASP A 214 -18.44 18.62 5.77
N LEU A 215 -18.06 18.66 7.04
CA LEU A 215 -18.93 18.29 8.16
C LEU A 215 -19.78 19.47 8.67
N GLY A 216 -19.52 20.70 8.20
CA GLY A 216 -20.26 21.90 8.61
C GLY A 216 -19.93 22.42 10.01
N ASP A 217 -18.86 21.93 10.64
CA ASP A 217 -18.41 22.34 11.98
C ASP A 217 -17.32 23.43 11.95
N GLY A 218 -16.94 23.89 10.76
CA GLY A 218 -15.94 24.94 10.54
C GLY A 218 -14.49 24.49 10.68
N VAL A 219 -14.24 23.21 11.00
CA VAL A 219 -12.89 22.64 11.16
C VAL A 219 -12.64 21.51 10.15
N HIS A 220 -13.63 20.67 9.93
CA HIS A 220 -13.56 19.49 9.07
C HIS A 220 -14.23 19.78 7.72
N ASP A 221 -13.62 20.68 6.95
CA ASP A 221 -14.20 21.27 5.74
C ASP A 221 -13.61 20.70 4.44
N GLY A 222 -12.71 19.72 4.52
CA GLY A 222 -11.99 19.12 3.40
C GLY A 222 -10.94 20.05 2.77
N SER A 223 -10.66 21.21 3.36
CA SER A 223 -9.57 22.11 2.93
C SER A 223 -8.19 21.51 3.22
N SER A 224 -7.12 22.17 2.77
CA SER A 224 -5.75 21.75 3.10
C SER A 224 -5.42 21.79 4.59
N ASN A 225 -6.23 22.48 5.40
CA ASN A 225 -6.09 22.55 6.86
C ASN A 225 -6.94 21.50 7.60
N ASP A 226 -7.78 20.74 6.90
CA ASP A 226 -8.60 19.71 7.52
C ASP A 226 -7.69 18.67 8.22
N PRO A 227 -7.83 18.49 9.55
CA PRO A 227 -6.94 17.63 10.32
C PRO A 227 -7.07 16.15 9.96
N ARG A 228 -8.17 15.74 9.29
CA ARG A 228 -8.38 14.37 8.83
C ARG A 228 -7.50 14.01 7.64
N ILE A 229 -6.97 14.99 6.91
CA ILE A 229 -6.14 14.74 5.73
C ILE A 229 -4.70 14.49 6.14
N GLY A 230 -4.23 13.27 5.93
CA GLY A 230 -2.84 12.87 6.07
C GLY A 230 -2.23 12.39 4.75
N ILE A 231 -0.95 12.06 4.80
CA ILE A 231 -0.21 11.39 3.73
C ILE A 231 0.28 10.03 4.22
N ILE A 232 0.08 8.99 3.43
CA ILE A 232 0.81 7.74 3.56
C ILE A 232 2.05 7.87 2.66
N ARG A 233 3.23 7.84 3.26
CA ARG A 233 4.51 7.79 2.54
C ARG A 233 4.97 6.35 2.51
N VAL A 234 5.01 5.75 1.32
CA VAL A 234 5.56 4.41 1.10
C VAL A 234 7.02 4.53 0.73
N LYS A 235 7.91 3.93 1.51
CA LYS A 235 9.34 3.84 1.25
C LYS A 235 9.63 2.52 0.54
N MET A 236 10.04 2.59 -0.73
CA MET A 236 10.43 1.40 -1.49
C MET A 236 11.58 0.66 -0.79
N ALA A 237 11.45 -0.66 -0.74
CA ALA A 237 12.50 -1.61 -0.38
C ALA A 237 12.91 -2.45 -1.61
N THR A 238 11.95 -2.94 -2.38
CA THR A 238 12.18 -3.64 -3.66
C THR A 238 11.12 -3.28 -4.69
N ALA A 239 11.44 -3.49 -5.96
CA ALA A 239 10.46 -3.38 -7.04
C ALA A 239 10.65 -4.45 -8.10
N HIS A 240 9.56 -5.04 -8.56
CA HIS A 240 9.50 -5.96 -9.68
C HIS A 240 8.53 -5.41 -10.70
N TYR A 241 8.94 -5.31 -11.96
CA TYR A 241 8.07 -4.74 -12.98
C TYR A 241 8.38 -5.24 -14.38
N ALA A 242 7.38 -5.16 -15.25
CA ALA A 242 7.51 -5.47 -16.66
C ALA A 242 6.86 -4.36 -17.50
N ILE A 243 7.68 -3.70 -18.32
CA ILE A 243 7.25 -2.66 -19.27
C ILE A 243 7.63 -3.03 -20.69
N SER A 244 6.94 -2.47 -21.68
CA SER A 244 7.18 -2.72 -23.10
C SER A 244 7.20 -1.43 -23.89
N HIS A 245 8.30 -1.19 -24.60
CA HIS A 245 8.33 -0.14 -25.63
C HIS A 245 7.74 -0.61 -26.97
N LYS A 246 7.22 -1.85 -27.04
CA LYS A 246 6.65 -2.42 -28.27
C LYS A 246 5.15 -2.15 -28.33
N ASN A 247 4.65 -1.79 -29.51
CA ASN A 247 3.22 -1.67 -29.72
C ASN A 247 2.52 -3.04 -29.70
N ILE A 248 1.19 -3.03 -29.52
CA ILE A 248 0.36 -4.24 -29.37
C ILE A 248 0.51 -5.19 -30.58
N ALA A 249 0.63 -4.66 -31.79
CA ALA A 249 0.78 -5.46 -33.00
C ALA A 249 2.09 -6.27 -32.99
N THR A 250 3.21 -5.64 -32.63
CA THR A 250 4.51 -6.34 -32.52
C THR A 250 4.46 -7.42 -31.44
N ARG A 251 3.78 -7.18 -30.32
CA ARG A 251 3.63 -8.21 -29.26
C ARG A 251 2.86 -9.43 -29.77
N LEU A 252 1.78 -9.21 -30.53
CA LEU A 252 1.01 -10.31 -31.12
C LEU A 252 1.84 -11.15 -32.10
N THR A 253 2.71 -10.52 -32.89
CA THR A 253 3.59 -11.25 -33.81
C THR A 253 4.61 -12.13 -33.08
N GLU A 254 5.17 -11.67 -31.96
CA GLU A 254 6.11 -12.46 -31.16
C GLU A 254 5.42 -13.64 -30.45
N VAL A 255 4.19 -13.44 -29.98
CA VAL A 255 3.37 -14.53 -29.43
C VAL A 255 3.09 -15.58 -30.50
N ALA A 256 2.67 -15.18 -31.70
CA ALA A 256 2.43 -16.11 -32.80
C ALA A 256 3.70 -16.88 -33.20
N LYS A 257 4.86 -16.21 -33.26
CA LYS A 257 6.15 -16.88 -33.47
C LYS A 257 6.45 -17.89 -32.37
N GLY A 258 6.22 -17.55 -31.11
CA GLY A 258 6.47 -18.48 -29.99
C GLY A 258 5.59 -19.73 -30.06
N VAL A 259 4.32 -19.58 -30.42
CA VAL A 259 3.41 -20.72 -30.64
C VAL A 259 3.90 -21.64 -31.76
N VAL A 260 4.42 -21.07 -32.85
CA VAL A 260 4.90 -21.85 -34.01
C VAL A 260 6.27 -22.48 -33.75
N THR A 261 7.17 -21.75 -33.09
CA THR A 261 8.59 -22.12 -32.94
C THR A 261 8.93 -22.79 -31.62
N GLY A 262 8.01 -22.79 -30.65
CA GLY A 262 8.26 -23.24 -29.28
C GLY A 262 9.18 -22.33 -28.45
N HIS A 263 9.67 -21.21 -29.01
CA HIS A 263 10.50 -20.25 -28.29
C HIS A 263 9.64 -19.32 -27.43
N THR A 264 10.18 -18.84 -26.31
CA THR A 264 9.47 -17.91 -25.43
C THR A 264 9.33 -16.54 -26.08
N ALA A 265 8.14 -15.95 -25.97
CA ALA A 265 7.88 -14.64 -26.54
C ALA A 265 8.64 -13.55 -25.74
N VAL A 266 9.47 -12.76 -26.43
CA VAL A 266 10.21 -11.63 -25.84
C VAL A 266 9.39 -10.34 -26.03
N VAL A 267 8.42 -10.15 -25.15
CA VAL A 267 7.41 -9.09 -25.29
C VAL A 267 7.64 -7.91 -24.35
N ASN A 268 8.32 -8.13 -23.23
CA ASN A 268 8.49 -7.14 -22.17
C ASN A 268 9.95 -7.09 -21.69
N LYS A 269 10.35 -5.96 -21.09
CA LYS A 269 11.55 -5.87 -20.26
C LYS A 269 11.14 -6.17 -18.83
N LEU A 270 11.48 -7.36 -18.33
CA LEU A 270 11.30 -7.73 -16.94
C LEU A 270 12.49 -7.20 -16.14
N ARG A 271 12.22 -6.40 -15.11
CA ARG A 271 13.25 -5.77 -14.30
C ARG A 271 12.95 -5.94 -12.82
N GLU A 272 14.03 -6.03 -12.06
CA GLU A 272 14.04 -6.13 -10.62
C GLU A 272 14.98 -5.04 -10.07
N ILE A 273 14.52 -4.36 -9.02
CA ILE A 273 15.30 -3.44 -8.20
C ILE A 273 15.41 -4.06 -6.81
N SER A 274 16.62 -4.47 -6.44
CA SER A 274 16.89 -5.11 -5.14
C SER A 274 17.02 -4.09 -4.00
N GLU A 275 17.04 -4.57 -2.75
CA GLU A 275 17.26 -3.72 -1.58
C GLU A 275 18.62 -3.03 -1.61
N GLU A 276 19.66 -3.68 -2.15
CA GLU A 276 20.98 -3.10 -2.32
C GLU A 276 20.98 -1.99 -3.37
N GLU A 277 20.23 -2.17 -4.46
CA GLU A 277 20.03 -1.14 -5.47
C GLU A 277 19.29 0.08 -4.89
N VAL A 278 18.20 -0.16 -4.15
CA VAL A 278 17.45 0.90 -3.45
C VAL A 278 18.36 1.63 -2.46
N SER A 279 19.15 0.90 -1.66
CA SER A 279 20.07 1.49 -0.69
C SER A 279 21.11 2.39 -1.36
N LYS A 280 21.65 1.98 -2.52
CA LYS A 280 22.56 2.81 -3.32
C LYS A 280 21.87 4.06 -3.86
N LEU A 281 20.65 3.92 -4.39
CA LEU A 281 19.88 5.03 -4.94
C LEU A 281 19.52 6.07 -3.86
N ARG A 282 19.27 5.64 -2.61
CA ARG A 282 19.04 6.54 -1.47
C ARG A 282 20.28 7.34 -1.06
N LEU A 283 21.49 6.95 -1.45
CA LEU A 283 22.69 7.75 -1.21
C LEU A 283 22.89 8.86 -2.25
N THR A 284 22.20 8.76 -3.38
CA THR A 284 22.31 9.70 -4.50
C THR A 284 21.16 10.69 -4.61
N HIS A 285 20.10 10.51 -3.82
CA HIS A 285 18.89 11.35 -3.76
C HIS A 285 18.70 11.90 -2.36
#